data_AF-A0A382K4L9-F1
#
_entry.id   AF-A0A382K4L9-F1
#
_cell.length_a   1.000
_cell.length_b   1.000
_cell.length_c   1.000
_cell.angle_alpha   90.00
_cell.angle_beta   90.00
_cell.angle_gamma   90.00
#
_symmetry.space_group_name_H-M   'P 1'
#
loop_
_entity.id
_entity.type
_entity.pdbx_description
1 polymer ?
#
loop_
_entity_poly.entity_id
_entity_poly.type
_entity_poly.pdbx_seq_one_letter_code
_entity_poly.pdbx_strand_id
1 'polypeptide(L)'
;DLWDAVWAAGEKYGIHPGGPTLNERIESDLFSYRADCGAGASPLEVGLNRYVSLDRDDDFIGKAALLAEQERGSARWLVKALLTGERLKTTSEHPWPAVAPDGSPCGEVRVAVWSPKHGSNLCLALVSADVAGGPFTTETPSGEILQATHHAFFAEVPPDSETRDSRSRVQQDDDPR
;
A
#
# COMPACT_ATOMS: atom_id res chain seq x y z
N ASP A 1 30.85 -4.44 16.93
CA ASP A 1 30.85 -3.17 17.70
C ASP A 1 29.46 -2.55 17.84
N LEU A 2 28.87 -1.90 16.83
CA LEU A 2 27.53 -1.27 16.96
C LEU A 2 26.41 -2.29 17.22
N TRP A 3 26.39 -3.39 16.45
CA TRP A 3 25.41 -4.47 16.62
C TRP A 3 25.40 -5.01 18.05
N ASP A 4 26.58 -5.31 18.58
CA ASP A 4 26.75 -5.90 19.92
C ASP A 4 26.31 -4.91 21.01
N ALA A 5 26.60 -3.62 20.83
CA ALA A 5 26.17 -2.57 21.75
C ALA A 5 24.65 -2.44 21.81
N VAL A 6 23.97 -2.47 20.66
CA VAL A 6 22.50 -2.44 20.58
C VAL A 6 21.90 -3.73 21.17
N TRP A 7 22.49 -4.88 20.84
CA TRP A 7 22.06 -6.17 21.36
C TRP A 7 22.09 -6.19 22.90
N ALA A 8 23.24 -5.87 23.50
CA ALA A 8 23.40 -5.83 24.95
C ALA A 8 22.42 -4.87 25.64
N ALA A 9 22.17 -3.69 25.07
CA ALA A 9 21.19 -2.75 25.62
C ALA A 9 19.73 -3.25 25.52
N GLY A 10 19.44 -4.07 24.51
CA GLY A 10 18.12 -4.60 24.20
C GLY A 10 17.73 -5.89 24.93
N GLU A 11 18.69 -6.62 25.52
CA GLU A 11 18.44 -7.94 26.15
C GLU A 11 17.32 -7.89 27.20
N LYS A 12 17.30 -6.85 28.04
CA LYS A 12 16.26 -6.66 29.07
C LYS A 12 14.86 -6.41 28.50
N TYR A 13 14.74 -6.10 27.22
CA TYR A 13 13.47 -5.90 26.51
C TYR A 13 13.12 -7.08 25.58
N GLY A 14 13.92 -8.16 25.57
CA GLY A 14 13.70 -9.30 24.68
C GLY A 14 14.00 -8.97 23.22
N ILE A 15 15.08 -8.24 22.95
CA ILE A 15 15.51 -7.96 21.57
C ILE A 15 15.81 -9.26 20.81
N HIS A 16 15.45 -9.28 19.52
CA HIS A 16 15.72 -10.37 18.59
C HIS A 16 16.07 -9.82 17.21
N PRO A 17 16.79 -10.58 16.35
CA PRO A 17 16.97 -10.18 14.97
C PRO A 17 15.61 -10.18 14.26
N GLY A 18 15.24 -9.02 13.70
CA GLY A 18 14.04 -8.87 12.89
C GLY A 18 14.41 -8.56 11.44
N GLY A 19 13.57 -9.01 10.51
CA GLY A 19 13.61 -8.62 9.11
C GLY A 19 12.20 -8.24 8.65
N PRO A 20 12.05 -7.50 7.54
CA PRO A 20 10.74 -7.16 7.02
C PRO A 20 9.96 -8.43 6.68
N THR A 21 8.79 -8.61 7.28
CA THR A 21 7.87 -9.68 6.90
C THR A 21 6.90 -9.18 5.83
N LEU A 22 6.66 -10.00 4.81
CA LEU A 22 5.88 -9.60 3.64
C LEU A 22 4.43 -9.26 3.99
N ASN A 23 3.84 -9.96 4.95
CA ASN A 23 2.50 -9.67 5.45
C ASN A 23 2.46 -8.37 6.25
N GLU A 24 3.38 -8.15 7.19
CA GLU A 24 3.37 -6.96 8.05
C GLU A 24 3.55 -5.68 7.23
N ARG A 25 4.40 -5.68 6.20
CA ARG A 25 4.55 -4.52 5.32
C ARG A 25 3.24 -4.19 4.58
N ILE A 26 2.49 -5.19 4.13
CA ILE A 26 1.23 -4.97 3.41
C ILE A 26 0.15 -4.52 4.40
N GLU A 27 0.11 -5.15 5.58
CA GLU A 27 -0.82 -4.80 6.67
C GLU A 27 -0.61 -3.38 7.21
N SER A 28 0.59 -2.80 7.04
CA SER A 28 0.99 -1.47 7.51
C SER A 28 1.12 -0.42 6.41
N ASP A 29 0.72 -0.74 5.18
CA ASP A 29 0.84 0.16 4.01
C ASP A 29 2.29 0.61 3.72
N LEU A 30 3.26 -0.27 3.96
CA LEU A 30 4.65 -0.08 3.57
C LEU A 30 4.87 -0.54 2.12
N PHE A 31 4.93 0.45 1.23
CA PHE A 31 5.12 0.27 -0.21
C PHE A 31 6.52 -0.25 -0.54
N SER A 32 6.58 -1.26 -1.40
CA SER A 32 7.83 -1.83 -1.91
C SER A 32 7.93 -1.60 -3.42
N TYR A 33 8.87 -0.74 -3.82
CA TYR A 33 9.10 -0.43 -5.24
C TYR A 33 9.51 -1.68 -6.02
N ARG A 34 8.92 -1.85 -7.21
CA ARG A 34 9.00 -3.01 -8.12
C ARG A 34 8.29 -4.28 -7.65
N ALA A 35 8.16 -4.50 -6.34
CA ALA A 35 7.35 -5.61 -5.84
C ALA A 35 5.85 -5.28 -5.95
N ASP A 36 5.42 -4.15 -5.39
CA ASP A 36 4.02 -3.73 -5.43
C ASP A 36 3.72 -3.05 -6.76
N CYS A 37 4.45 -1.99 -7.08
CA CYS A 37 4.37 -1.30 -8.37
C CYS A 37 5.75 -0.74 -8.75
N GLY A 38 5.98 -0.56 -10.05
CA GLY A 38 7.22 0.03 -10.59
C GLY A 38 6.96 1.33 -11.34
N ALA A 39 7.87 1.70 -12.24
CA ALA A 39 7.77 2.90 -13.08
C ALA A 39 6.51 2.99 -13.97
N GLY A 40 5.76 1.90 -14.12
CA GLY A 40 4.49 1.86 -14.84
C GLY A 40 3.28 2.35 -14.04
N ALA A 41 3.45 2.79 -12.79
CA ALA A 41 2.38 3.36 -11.97
C ALA A 41 2.78 4.74 -11.43
N SER A 42 1.83 5.67 -11.41
CA SER A 42 2.02 6.99 -10.83
C SER A 42 1.97 6.92 -9.29
N PRO A 43 2.59 7.87 -8.56
CA PRO A 43 2.40 8.03 -7.12
C PRO A 43 0.94 8.23 -6.72
N LEU A 44 0.08 8.77 -7.60
CA LEU A 44 -1.34 8.98 -7.30
C LEU A 44 -2.12 7.67 -7.42
N GLU A 45 -1.83 6.82 -8.41
CA GLU A 45 -2.42 5.48 -8.53
C GLU A 45 -2.11 4.60 -7.32
N VAL A 46 -0.92 4.77 -6.71
CA VAL A 46 -0.47 3.96 -5.57
C VAL A 46 -0.70 4.60 -4.20
N GLY A 47 -1.55 5.62 -4.09
CA GLY A 47 -1.92 6.21 -2.79
C GLY A 47 -0.80 6.98 -2.08
N LEU A 48 0.23 7.42 -2.80
CA LEU A 48 1.38 8.17 -2.25
C LEU A 48 1.21 9.69 -2.41
N ASN A 49 0.01 10.17 -2.72
CA ASN A 49 -0.29 11.59 -2.91
C ASN A 49 0.14 12.47 -1.73
N ARG A 50 0.03 11.97 -0.49
CA ARG A 50 0.46 12.71 0.72
C ARG A 50 1.96 13.02 0.77
N TYR A 51 2.77 12.32 -0.03
CA TYR A 51 4.21 12.51 -0.13
C TYR A 51 4.61 13.33 -1.36
N VAL A 52 3.63 13.81 -2.13
CA VAL A 52 3.84 14.59 -3.35
C VAL A 52 3.30 16.00 -3.14
N SER A 53 4.20 16.98 -3.07
CA SER A 53 3.83 18.39 -2.98
C SER A 53 3.67 18.98 -4.39
N LEU A 54 2.45 18.92 -4.92
CA LEU A 54 2.10 19.46 -6.24
C LEU A 54 1.99 20.99 -6.28
N ASP A 55 1.84 21.62 -5.11
CA ASP A 55 1.66 23.05 -4.88
C ASP A 55 2.96 23.86 -4.84
N ARG A 56 4.12 23.20 -4.89
CA ARG A 56 5.42 23.86 -4.89
C ARG A 56 5.58 24.79 -6.09
N ASP A 57 6.36 25.86 -5.95
CA ASP A 57 6.60 26.81 -7.05
C ASP A 57 7.51 26.24 -8.15
N ASP A 58 8.46 25.35 -7.79
CA ASP A 58 9.41 24.77 -8.74
C ASP A 58 8.78 23.73 -9.68
N ASP A 59 9.34 23.61 -10.89
CA ASP A 59 8.93 22.61 -11.89
C ASP A 59 9.82 21.37 -11.82
N PHE A 60 9.33 20.35 -11.10
CA PHE A 60 10.01 19.05 -11.01
C PHE A 60 9.52 18.07 -12.07
N ILE A 61 10.35 17.07 -12.38
CA ILE A 61 10.06 16.07 -13.40
C ILE A 61 8.74 15.34 -13.07
N GLY A 62 7.76 15.46 -13.97
CA GLY A 62 6.46 14.81 -13.85
C GLY A 62 5.35 15.66 -13.23
N LYS A 63 5.64 16.87 -12.74
CA LYS A 63 4.65 17.76 -12.10
C LYS A 63 3.41 18.00 -12.97
N ALA A 64 3.60 18.42 -14.21
CA ALA A 64 2.50 18.67 -15.14
C ALA A 64 1.64 17.42 -15.40
N ALA A 65 2.26 16.25 -15.49
CA ALA A 65 1.54 14.99 -15.70
C ALA A 65 0.70 14.59 -14.47
N LEU A 66 1.25 14.80 -13.26
CA LEU A 66 0.57 14.52 -12.00
C LEU A 66 -0.57 15.51 -11.73
N LEU A 67 -0.40 16.79 -12.07
CA LEU A 67 -1.49 17.78 -12.00
C LEU A 67 -2.65 17.40 -12.93
N ALA A 68 -2.33 17.07 -14.19
CA ALA A 68 -3.34 16.59 -15.13
C ALA A 68 -4.00 15.27 -14.69
N GLU A 69 -3.30 14.44 -13.92
CA GLU A 69 -3.84 13.20 -13.35
C GLU A 69 -4.77 13.48 -12.16
N GLN A 70 -4.37 14.41 -11.28
CA GLN A 70 -5.20 14.87 -10.17
C GLN A 70 -6.52 15.46 -10.66
N GLU A 71 -6.50 16.23 -11.76
CA GLU A 71 -7.71 16.83 -12.36
C GLU A 71 -8.65 15.79 -12.98
N ARG A 72 -8.11 14.79 -13.70
CA ARG A 72 -8.93 13.78 -14.40
C ARG A 72 -9.30 12.57 -13.54
N GLY A 73 -8.59 12.37 -12.42
CA GLY A 73 -8.64 11.16 -11.62
C GLY A 73 -7.70 10.04 -12.12
N SER A 74 -7.18 9.24 -11.19
CA SER A 74 -6.34 8.09 -11.51
C SER A 74 -7.15 7.00 -12.23
N ALA A 75 -6.62 6.48 -13.34
CA ALA A 75 -7.28 5.43 -14.12
C ALA A 75 -7.22 4.05 -13.44
N ARG A 76 -6.29 3.87 -12.51
CA ARG A 76 -6.11 2.67 -11.69
C ARG A 76 -5.83 3.07 -10.25
N TRP A 77 -6.05 2.12 -9.34
CA TRP A 77 -5.78 2.28 -7.93
C TRP A 77 -5.12 1.03 -7.37
N LEU A 78 -4.11 1.23 -6.52
CA LEU A 78 -3.55 0.18 -5.70
C LEU A 78 -4.46 -0.03 -4.48
N VAL A 79 -4.97 -1.25 -4.34
CA VAL A 79 -5.93 -1.61 -3.30
C VAL A 79 -5.43 -2.82 -2.51
N LYS A 80 -5.82 -2.89 -1.25
CA LYS A 80 -5.75 -4.11 -0.43
C LYS A 80 -7.04 -4.90 -0.63
N ALA A 81 -6.93 -6.20 -0.86
CA ALA A 81 -8.08 -7.10 -0.92
C ALA A 81 -7.82 -8.40 -0.16
N LEU A 82 -8.90 -8.96 0.40
CA LEU A 82 -8.89 -10.28 1.02
C LEU A 82 -9.27 -11.33 -0.02
N LEU A 83 -8.44 -12.36 -0.15
CA LEU A 83 -8.65 -13.47 -1.07
C LEU A 83 -9.26 -14.66 -0.34
N THR A 84 -10.23 -15.31 -0.98
CA THR A 84 -10.78 -16.59 -0.51
C THR A 84 -9.74 -17.72 -0.65
N GLY A 85 -10.14 -18.93 -0.26
CA GLY A 85 -9.35 -20.15 -0.45
C GLY A 85 -8.52 -20.52 0.77
N GLU A 86 -7.75 -21.61 0.61
CA GLU A 86 -6.85 -22.12 1.63
C GLU A 86 -5.72 -21.14 1.93
N ARG A 87 -5.13 -21.24 3.13
CA ARG A 87 -3.99 -20.43 3.51
C ARG A 87 -2.84 -20.59 2.50
N LEU A 88 -2.42 -19.47 1.90
CA LEU A 88 -1.22 -19.45 1.07
C LEU A 88 0.00 -19.86 1.90
N LYS A 89 0.72 -20.87 1.41
CA LYS A 89 1.93 -21.40 2.07
C LYS A 89 3.15 -20.51 1.84
N THR A 90 3.17 -19.80 0.72
CA THR A 90 4.22 -18.88 0.31
C THR A 90 3.60 -17.59 -0.21
N THR A 91 4.40 -16.53 -0.26
CA THR A 91 3.99 -15.30 -0.97
C THR A 91 4.03 -15.56 -2.48
N SER A 92 3.16 -14.88 -3.23
CA SER A 92 3.20 -14.90 -4.69
C SER A 92 4.57 -14.43 -5.22
N GLU A 93 5.15 -15.18 -6.16
CA GLU A 93 6.45 -14.84 -6.76
C GLU A 93 6.32 -13.89 -7.97
N HIS A 94 5.14 -13.87 -8.59
CA HIS A 94 4.84 -13.08 -9.77
C HIS A 94 3.42 -12.50 -9.68
N PRO A 95 3.11 -11.41 -10.41
CA PRO A 95 1.77 -10.89 -10.49
C PRO A 95 0.78 -11.91 -11.05
N TRP A 96 -0.45 -11.88 -10.56
CA TRP A 96 -1.56 -12.70 -11.06
C TRP A 96 -2.60 -11.82 -11.76
N PRO A 97 -3.30 -12.31 -12.79
CA PRO A 97 -4.32 -11.52 -13.48
C PRO A 97 -5.48 -11.21 -12.54
N ALA A 98 -5.97 -9.97 -12.58
CA ALA A 98 -7.22 -9.58 -11.95
C ALA A 98 -8.32 -9.46 -13.01
N VAL A 99 -9.49 -10.03 -12.72
CA VAL A 99 -10.64 -10.09 -13.63
C VAL A 99 -11.87 -9.52 -12.93
N ALA A 100 -12.56 -8.59 -13.60
CA ALA A 100 -13.79 -7.99 -13.11
C ALA A 100 -14.96 -8.99 -13.09
N PRO A 101 -16.06 -8.69 -12.37
CA PRO A 101 -17.24 -9.56 -12.33
C PRO A 101 -17.88 -9.86 -13.70
N ASP A 102 -17.69 -8.97 -14.68
CA ASP A 102 -18.17 -9.15 -16.06
C ASP A 102 -17.24 -10.02 -16.93
N GLY A 103 -16.13 -10.51 -16.36
CA GLY A 103 -15.13 -11.33 -17.03
C GLY A 103 -14.05 -10.54 -17.77
N SER A 104 -14.09 -9.20 -17.74
CA SER A 104 -13.07 -8.37 -18.38
C SER A 104 -11.78 -8.29 -17.54
N PRO A 105 -10.59 -8.24 -18.17
CA PRO A 105 -9.35 -7.97 -17.44
C PRO A 105 -9.41 -6.58 -16.79
N CYS A 106 -9.14 -6.51 -15.49
CA CYS A 106 -9.22 -5.26 -14.73
C CYS A 106 -7.92 -4.84 -14.05
N GLY A 107 -6.85 -5.65 -14.14
CA GLY A 107 -5.55 -5.31 -13.59
C GLY A 107 -4.76 -6.53 -13.18
N GLU A 108 -3.97 -6.37 -12.12
CA GLU A 108 -3.11 -7.44 -11.61
C GLU A 108 -3.05 -7.42 -10.08
N VAL A 109 -3.13 -8.60 -9.48
CA VAL A 109 -2.67 -8.83 -8.11
C VAL A 109 -1.15 -8.82 -8.13
N ARG A 110 -0.55 -7.85 -7.46
CA ARG A 110 0.89 -7.58 -7.48
C ARG A 110 1.65 -8.44 -6.48
N VAL A 111 1.04 -8.63 -5.31
CA VAL A 111 1.53 -9.52 -4.26
C VAL A 111 0.35 -10.11 -3.49
N ALA A 112 0.43 -11.38 -3.12
CA ALA A 112 -0.52 -12.06 -2.26
C ALA A 112 0.21 -12.89 -1.19
N VAL A 113 -0.23 -12.80 0.06
CA VAL A 113 0.38 -13.46 1.22
C VAL A 113 -0.68 -13.77 2.27
N TRP A 114 -0.47 -14.78 3.12
CA TRP A 114 -1.32 -14.97 4.29
C TRP A 114 -1.15 -13.82 5.31
N SER A 115 -2.26 -13.23 5.75
CA SER A 115 -2.29 -12.26 6.85
C SER A 115 -2.78 -12.91 8.15
N PRO A 116 -1.92 -13.05 9.18
CA PRO A 116 -2.35 -13.45 10.51
C PRO A 116 -3.33 -12.46 11.14
N LYS A 117 -3.17 -11.15 10.85
CA LYS A 117 -4.03 -10.08 11.37
C LYS A 117 -5.48 -10.23 10.91
N HIS A 118 -5.67 -10.63 9.65
CA HIS A 118 -7.00 -10.77 9.04
C HIS A 118 -7.54 -12.21 9.03
N GLY A 119 -6.71 -13.20 9.36
CA GLY A 119 -7.09 -14.61 9.27
C GLY A 119 -7.49 -15.02 7.85
N SER A 120 -6.90 -14.37 6.85
CA SER A 120 -7.23 -14.53 5.43
C SER A 120 -6.00 -14.26 4.56
N ASN A 121 -6.04 -14.72 3.31
CA ASN A 121 -5.06 -14.31 2.31
C ASN A 121 -5.28 -12.82 2.00
N LEU A 122 -4.24 -12.03 2.06
CA LEU A 122 -4.24 -10.60 1.80
C LEU A 122 -3.40 -10.32 0.55
N CYS A 123 -3.88 -9.44 -0.31
CA CYS A 123 -3.14 -9.02 -1.49
C CYS A 123 -3.12 -7.51 -1.68
N LEU A 124 -2.12 -7.05 -2.43
CA LEU A 124 -2.15 -5.75 -3.10
C LEU A 124 -2.43 -5.97 -4.58
N ALA A 125 -3.37 -5.21 -5.13
CA ALA A 125 -3.73 -5.28 -6.54
C ALA A 125 -3.78 -3.88 -7.13
N LEU A 126 -3.20 -3.70 -8.32
CA LEU A 126 -3.34 -2.48 -9.11
C LEU A 126 -4.45 -2.75 -10.14
N VAL A 127 -5.62 -2.17 -9.90
CA VAL A 127 -6.84 -2.44 -10.68
C VAL A 127 -7.44 -1.17 -11.24
N SER A 128 -8.26 -1.27 -12.29
CA SER A 128 -8.96 -0.14 -12.89
C SER A 128 -9.85 0.57 -11.87
N ALA A 129 -10.02 1.88 -12.05
CA ALA A 129 -10.86 2.71 -11.19
C ALA A 129 -12.30 2.20 -11.08
N ASP A 130 -12.83 1.58 -12.14
CA ASP A 130 -14.19 1.04 -12.18
C ASP A 130 -14.43 -0.10 -11.17
N VAL A 131 -13.38 -0.80 -10.75
CA VAL A 131 -13.48 -1.94 -9.81
C VAL A 131 -12.70 -1.74 -8.51
N ALA A 132 -12.00 -0.63 -8.33
CA ALA A 132 -11.08 -0.42 -7.22
C ALA A 132 -11.73 -0.59 -5.84
N GLY A 133 -12.95 -0.07 -5.65
CA GLY A 133 -13.72 -0.27 -4.40
C GLY A 133 -14.58 -1.54 -4.37
N GLY A 134 -14.49 -2.40 -5.38
CA GLY A 134 -15.38 -3.52 -5.62
C GLY A 134 -14.69 -4.89 -5.61
N PRO A 135 -15.44 -5.98 -5.83
CA PRO A 135 -14.89 -7.32 -5.92
C PRO A 135 -14.23 -7.57 -7.29
N PHE A 136 -13.25 -8.47 -7.31
CA PHE A 136 -12.66 -9.03 -8.52
C PHE A 136 -12.27 -10.48 -8.26
N THR A 137 -11.80 -11.19 -9.29
CA THR A 137 -11.22 -12.53 -9.14
C THR A 137 -9.78 -12.54 -9.61
N THR A 138 -9.01 -13.51 -9.12
CA THR A 138 -7.64 -13.75 -9.56
C THR A 138 -7.42 -15.24 -9.75
N GLU A 139 -6.62 -15.60 -10.74
CA GLU A 139 -6.19 -16.99 -10.97
C GLU A 139 -4.77 -17.19 -10.46
N THR A 140 -4.55 -18.19 -9.61
CA THR A 140 -3.22 -18.54 -9.10
C THR A 140 -2.42 -19.33 -10.16
N PRO A 141 -1.10 -19.48 -10.02
CA PRO A 141 -0.29 -20.29 -10.95
C PRO A 141 -0.70 -21.76 -11.04
N SER A 142 -1.43 -22.28 -10.04
CA SER A 142 -2.00 -23.64 -10.07
C SER A 142 -3.38 -23.72 -10.75
N GLY A 143 -3.90 -22.61 -11.27
CA GLY A 143 -5.22 -22.53 -11.91
C GLY A 143 -6.38 -22.40 -10.93
N GLU A 144 -6.12 -22.11 -9.66
CA GLU A 144 -7.19 -21.88 -8.67
C GLU A 144 -7.74 -20.46 -8.82
N ILE A 145 -9.05 -20.31 -8.92
CA ILE A 145 -9.70 -19.00 -8.97
C ILE A 145 -10.09 -18.56 -7.56
N LEU A 146 -9.51 -17.46 -7.10
CA LEU A 146 -9.80 -16.85 -5.81
C LEU A 146 -10.68 -15.61 -6.00
N GLN A 147 -11.66 -15.44 -5.12
CA GLN A 147 -12.46 -14.22 -5.03
C GLN A 147 -11.73 -13.20 -4.17
N ALA A 148 -11.65 -11.97 -4.64
CA ALA A 148 -11.07 -10.84 -3.94
C ALA A 148 -12.18 -9.91 -3.46
N THR A 149 -12.21 -9.65 -2.15
CA THR A 149 -13.09 -8.64 -1.54
C THR A 149 -12.25 -7.43 -1.18
N HIS A 150 -12.64 -6.24 -1.68
CA HIS A 150 -11.98 -4.99 -1.33
C HIS A 150 -11.88 -4.84 0.20
N HIS A 151 -10.67 -4.52 0.67
CA HIS A 151 -10.39 -4.27 2.08
C HIS A 151 -10.21 -2.78 2.36
N ALA A 152 -9.34 -2.11 1.60
CA ALA A 152 -9.09 -0.67 1.68
C ALA A 152 -8.29 -0.20 0.48
N PHE A 153 -8.31 1.11 0.19
CA PHE A 153 -7.30 1.70 -0.68
C PHE A 153 -5.93 1.65 0.01
N PHE A 154 -4.86 1.53 -0.78
CA PHE A 154 -3.52 1.54 -0.21
C PHE A 154 -3.20 2.91 0.41
N ALA A 155 -2.61 2.89 1.61
CA ALA A 155 -2.30 4.09 2.40
C ALA A 155 -3.51 5.01 2.67
N GLU A 156 -4.73 4.46 2.63
CA GLU A 156 -5.95 5.16 3.00
C GLU A 156 -5.85 5.62 4.46
N VAL A 157 -6.15 6.90 4.67
CA VAL A 157 -6.15 7.52 5.99
C VAL A 157 -7.47 7.15 6.68
N PRO A 158 -7.47 6.42 7.81
CA PRO A 158 -8.70 6.11 8.51
C PRO A 158 -9.44 7.41 8.88
N PRO A 159 -10.77 7.45 8.78
CA PRO A 159 -11.55 8.67 9.02
C PRO A 159 -11.27 9.33 10.39
N ASP A 160 -10.82 8.56 11.38
CA ASP A 160 -10.54 9.06 12.74
C ASP A 160 -9.11 9.60 12.94
N SER A 161 -8.26 9.59 11.92
CA SER A 161 -6.83 9.94 12.06
C SER A 161 -6.48 11.42 11.80
N GLU A 162 -7.48 12.28 11.56
CA GLU A 162 -7.29 13.74 11.43
C GLU A 162 -6.84 14.45 12.73
N THR A 163 -6.80 13.77 13.89
CA THR A 163 -6.57 14.44 15.19
C THR A 163 -5.11 14.64 15.61
N ARG A 164 -4.11 14.34 14.78
CA ARG A 164 -2.69 14.51 15.16
C ARG A 164 -1.82 15.22 14.12
N ASP A 165 -2.26 16.34 13.53
CA ASP A 165 -1.35 17.48 13.31
C ASP A 165 -2.09 18.74 12.83
N SER A 166 -2.47 19.64 13.75
CA SER A 166 -2.81 21.03 13.41
C SER A 166 -2.72 22.02 14.58
N ARG A 167 -2.17 21.63 15.74
CA ARG A 167 -2.04 22.52 16.93
C ARG A 167 -0.65 22.59 17.57
N SER A 168 0.41 22.25 16.85
CA SER A 168 1.79 22.44 17.37
C SER A 168 2.60 23.47 16.60
N ARG A 169 2.04 24.12 15.56
CA ARG A 169 2.72 25.13 14.76
C ARG A 169 1.96 26.46 14.80
N VAL A 170 1.99 27.11 15.97
CA VAL A 170 1.94 28.58 16.24
C VAL A 170 1.71 28.70 17.75
N GLN A 171 2.79 28.78 18.53
CA GLN A 171 2.90 29.62 19.74
C GLN A 171 4.33 29.53 20.29
N GLN A 172 5.29 30.17 19.63
CA GLN A 172 6.55 30.59 20.24
C GLN A 172 7.13 31.69 19.36
N ASP A 173 6.64 32.90 19.60
CA ASP A 173 7.36 34.17 19.44
C ASP A 173 6.41 35.26 19.95
N ASP A 174 6.61 35.66 21.20
CA ASP A 174 6.33 36.99 21.78
C ASP A 174 6.52 36.92 23.32
N ASP A 175 7.77 37.05 23.80
CA ASP A 175 8.07 37.54 25.16
C ASP A 175 8.79 38.89 25.03
N PRO A 176 8.13 40.02 25.31
CA PRO A 176 8.79 41.31 25.42
C PRO A 176 9.16 41.56 26.88
N ARG A 177 10.41 41.28 27.24
CA ARG A 177 11.08 41.84 28.44
C ARG A 177 12.51 42.22 28.13
#